data_AF-A0A9P6IH28-F1
#
_entry.id   AF-A0A9P6IH28-F1
#
_cell.length_a   1.000
_cell.length_b   1.000
_cell.length_c   1.000
_cell.angle_alpha   90.00
_cell.angle_beta   90.00
_cell.angle_gamma   90.00
#
_symmetry.space_group_name_H-M   'P 1'
#
loop_
_entity.id
_entity.type
_entity.pdbx_description
1 polymer ?
#
loop_
_entity_poly.entity_id
_entity_poly.type
_entity_poly.pdbx_seq_one_letter_code
_entity_poly.pdbx_strand_id
1 'polypeptide(L)'
;EKGPKSSELSYLVFYTTSKPAKLTKVGAFIERRVVRDRKKKLSDVHCSLEIIKTLIQNNKAHLNIFSKNIVSIIDALLVDISDLDIVRHCQNVFSCFCAAHDGSTLGVDLEFRTIYDRVVARFAVIATHKGGDNSNR
;
A
#
# COMPACT_ATOMS: atom_id res chain seq x y z
N GLU A 1 0.25 -5.10 18.37
CA GLU A 1 -0.59 -4.64 17.24
C GLU A 1 -1.66 -5.66 16.92
N LYS A 2 -2.85 -5.22 16.48
CA LYS A 2 -3.93 -6.14 16.10
C LYS A 2 -3.95 -6.24 14.57
N GLY A 3 -3.21 -7.20 14.03
CA GLY A 3 -3.22 -7.53 12.61
C GLY A 3 -4.57 -8.09 12.13
N PRO A 4 -4.74 -8.31 10.83
CA PRO A 4 -5.95 -8.93 10.29
C PRO A 4 -6.16 -10.30 10.91
N LYS A 5 -7.42 -10.66 11.15
CA LYS A 5 -7.76 -12.00 11.64
C LYS A 5 -7.44 -13.04 10.56
N SER A 6 -6.71 -14.08 10.95
CA SER A 6 -6.15 -15.07 10.03
C SER A 6 -7.21 -15.77 9.17
N SER A 7 -8.34 -16.18 9.77
CA SER A 7 -9.45 -16.84 9.07
C SER A 7 -10.10 -15.96 8.01
N GLU A 8 -10.43 -14.72 8.35
CA GLU A 8 -11.06 -13.77 7.44
C GLU A 8 -10.11 -13.34 6.31
N LEU A 9 -8.81 -13.17 6.61
CA LEU A 9 -7.80 -12.87 5.59
C LEU A 9 -7.62 -14.05 4.63
N SER A 10 -7.55 -15.28 5.14
CA SER A 10 -7.43 -16.48 4.31
C SER A 10 -8.62 -16.64 3.37
N TYR A 11 -9.84 -16.38 3.88
CA TYR A 11 -11.04 -16.37 3.04
C TYR A 11 -10.99 -15.27 1.97
N LEU A 12 -10.56 -14.06 2.32
CA LEU A 12 -10.42 -12.97 1.35
C LEU A 12 -9.39 -13.31 0.26
N VAL A 13 -8.25 -13.90 0.63
CA VAL A 13 -7.24 -14.38 -0.31
C VAL A 13 -7.88 -15.40 -1.26
N PHE A 14 -8.48 -16.46 -0.74
CA PHE A 14 -9.18 -17.48 -1.54
C PHE A 14 -10.23 -16.87 -2.49
N TYR A 15 -11.01 -15.90 -2.00
CA TYR A 15 -12.04 -15.23 -2.78
C TYR A 15 -11.46 -14.45 -3.96
N THR A 16 -10.37 -13.71 -3.72
CA THR A 16 -9.70 -12.91 -4.76
C THR A 16 -8.92 -13.75 -5.76
N THR A 17 -8.26 -14.82 -5.31
CA THR A 17 -7.51 -15.73 -6.20
C THR A 17 -8.45 -16.54 -7.09
N SER A 18 -9.60 -16.98 -6.55
CA SER A 18 -10.61 -17.71 -7.33
C SER A 18 -11.40 -16.80 -8.28
N LYS A 19 -11.52 -15.51 -7.97
CA LYS A 19 -12.29 -14.53 -8.74
C LYS A 19 -11.53 -13.21 -8.85
N PRO A 20 -10.49 -13.11 -9.71
CA PRO A 20 -9.62 -11.93 -9.78
C PRO A 20 -10.35 -10.61 -10.08
N ALA A 21 -11.47 -10.64 -10.80
CA ALA A 21 -12.31 -9.46 -11.04
C ALA A 21 -12.84 -8.80 -9.73
N LYS A 22 -12.80 -9.50 -8.60
CA LYS A 22 -13.17 -8.95 -7.29
C LYS A 22 -12.10 -8.00 -6.73
N LEU A 23 -10.84 -8.13 -7.18
CA LEU A 23 -9.74 -7.25 -6.77
C LEU A 23 -10.05 -5.77 -7.04
N THR A 24 -10.79 -5.45 -8.10
CA THR A 24 -11.21 -4.08 -8.40
C THR A 24 -12.01 -3.46 -7.25
N LYS A 25 -13.00 -4.20 -6.72
CA LYS A 25 -13.84 -3.71 -5.62
C LYS A 25 -13.10 -3.75 -4.28
N VAL A 26 -12.31 -4.79 -4.05
CA VAL A 26 -11.51 -4.96 -2.83
C VAL A 26 -10.47 -3.85 -2.71
N GLY A 27 -9.68 -3.59 -3.76
CA GLY A 27 -8.68 -2.53 -3.80
C GLY A 27 -9.31 -1.15 -3.53
N ALA A 28 -10.39 -0.82 -4.24
CA ALA A 28 -11.10 0.45 -4.05
C ALA A 28 -11.74 0.60 -2.65
N PHE A 29 -12.15 -0.50 -2.02
CA PHE A 29 -12.65 -0.47 -0.64
C PHE A 29 -11.52 -0.19 0.35
N ILE A 30 -10.39 -0.88 0.23
CA ILE A 30 -9.25 -0.69 1.13
C ILE A 30 -8.68 0.72 0.99
N GLU A 31 -8.54 1.23 -0.24
CA GLU A 31 -8.08 2.61 -0.48
C GLU A 31 -8.94 3.65 0.26
N ARG A 32 -10.26 3.58 0.07
CA ARG A 32 -11.21 4.48 0.76
C ARG A 32 -11.13 4.33 2.27
N ARG A 33 -10.96 3.11 2.77
CA ARG A 33 -10.79 2.82 4.20
C ARG A 33 -9.52 3.49 4.75
N VAL A 34 -8.38 3.30 4.10
CA VAL A 34 -7.10 3.90 4.53
C VAL A 34 -7.19 5.42 4.56
N VAL A 35 -7.73 6.03 3.51
CA VAL A 35 -7.90 7.50 3.42
C VAL A 35 -8.71 8.05 4.60
N ARG A 36 -9.77 7.35 5.00
CA ARG A 36 -10.59 7.72 6.15
C ARG A 36 -9.86 7.55 7.48
N ASP A 37 -9.13 6.45 7.63
CA ASP A 37 -8.59 5.99 8.91
C ASP A 37 -7.21 6.62 9.24
N ARG A 38 -6.47 7.12 8.23
CA ARG A 38 -5.07 7.62 8.36
C ARG A 38 -4.81 8.69 9.43
N LYS A 39 -5.82 9.47 9.84
CA LYS A 39 -5.67 10.54 10.84
C LYS A 39 -6.04 10.13 12.27
N LYS A 40 -6.75 9.00 12.45
CA LYS A 40 -7.42 8.69 13.74
C LYS A 40 -7.30 7.24 14.18
N LYS A 41 -6.98 6.32 13.27
CA LYS A 41 -7.03 4.86 13.53
C LYS A 41 -5.82 4.18 12.89
N LEU A 42 -4.63 4.49 13.39
CA LEU A 42 -3.38 3.96 12.85
C LEU A 42 -3.34 2.43 12.87
N SER A 43 -3.85 1.78 13.92
CA SER A 43 -3.99 0.32 13.97
C SER A 43 -4.81 -0.27 12.82
N ASP A 44 -5.89 0.39 12.40
CA ASP A 44 -6.69 -0.02 11.24
C ASP A 44 -5.92 0.17 9.92
N VAL A 45 -5.04 1.17 9.85
CA VAL A 45 -4.14 1.37 8.72
C VAL A 45 -3.10 0.25 8.65
N HIS A 46 -2.45 -0.11 9.76
CA HIS A 46 -1.52 -1.25 9.81
C HIS A 46 -2.21 -2.54 9.33
N CYS A 47 -3.43 -2.80 9.81
CA CYS A 47 -4.23 -3.94 9.37
C CYS A 47 -4.51 -3.91 7.85
N SER A 48 -4.85 -2.73 7.32
CA SER A 48 -5.12 -2.54 5.88
C SER A 48 -3.86 -2.75 5.02
N LEU A 49 -2.70 -2.28 5.47
CA LEU A 49 -1.41 -2.48 4.80
C LEU A 49 -1.01 -3.97 4.77
N GLU A 50 -1.24 -4.69 5.87
CA GLU A 50 -0.98 -6.13 5.93
C GLU A 50 -1.90 -6.90 4.96
N ILE A 51 -3.20 -6.56 4.92
CA ILE A 51 -4.13 -7.14 3.94
C ILE A 51 -3.66 -6.88 2.51
N ILE A 52 -3.30 -5.63 2.17
CA ILE A 52 -2.81 -5.27 0.83
C ILE A 52 -1.57 -6.08 0.48
N LYS A 53 -0.59 -6.18 1.39
CA LYS A 53 0.63 -6.96 1.19
C LYS A 53 0.33 -8.42 0.89
N THR A 54 -0.55 -9.06 1.67
CA THR A 54 -0.95 -10.45 1.44
C THR A 54 -1.65 -10.61 0.09
N LEU A 55 -2.52 -9.68 -0.30
CA LEU A 55 -3.18 -9.71 -1.60
C LEU A 55 -2.19 -9.61 -2.77
N ILE A 56 -1.18 -8.74 -2.67
CA ILE A 56 -0.10 -8.63 -3.67
C ILE A 56 0.62 -9.97 -3.83
N GLN A 57 1.01 -10.60 -2.73
CA GLN A 57 1.77 -11.86 -2.74
C GLN A 57 0.99 -13.02 -3.39
N ASN A 58 -0.33 -13.04 -3.22
CA ASN A 58 -1.18 -14.15 -3.68
C ASN A 58 -1.84 -13.91 -5.04
N ASN A 59 -1.83 -12.68 -5.56
CA ASN A 59 -2.51 -12.33 -6.82
C ASN A 59 -1.55 -11.73 -7.88
N LYS A 60 -0.30 -12.20 -7.93
CA LYS A 60 0.75 -11.63 -8.80
C LYS A 60 0.35 -11.55 -10.28
N ALA A 61 -0.27 -12.60 -10.82
CA ALA A 61 -0.73 -12.66 -12.21
C ALA A 61 -1.87 -11.67 -12.54
N HIS A 62 -2.52 -11.10 -11.53
CA HIS A 62 -3.67 -10.21 -11.66
C HIS A 62 -3.45 -8.86 -10.96
N LEU A 63 -2.19 -8.53 -10.66
CA LEU A 63 -1.82 -7.36 -9.87
C LEU A 63 -2.26 -6.05 -10.54
N ASN A 64 -2.23 -6.01 -11.87
CA ASN A 64 -2.63 -4.87 -12.70
C ASN A 64 -4.07 -4.41 -12.42
N ILE A 65 -4.96 -5.30 -11.96
CA ILE A 65 -6.37 -4.97 -11.67
C ILE A 65 -6.51 -3.92 -10.56
N PHE A 66 -5.55 -3.85 -9.64
CA PHE A 66 -5.62 -2.98 -8.45
C PHE A 66 -4.29 -2.26 -8.15
N SER A 67 -3.37 -2.23 -9.12
CA SER A 67 -2.05 -1.58 -9.00
C SER A 67 -2.16 -0.09 -8.67
N LYS A 68 -3.11 0.60 -9.32
CA LYS A 68 -3.42 2.01 -9.01
C LYS A 68 -3.87 2.20 -7.56
N ASN A 69 -4.74 1.34 -7.04
CA ASN A 69 -5.18 1.44 -5.64
C ASN A 69 -4.01 1.26 -4.66
N ILE A 70 -3.08 0.36 -4.95
CA ILE A 70 -1.89 0.12 -4.11
C ILE A 70 -1.04 1.39 -4.01
N VAL A 71 -0.69 2.00 -5.15
CA VAL A 71 0.15 3.21 -5.13
C VAL A 71 -0.59 4.42 -4.56
N SER A 72 -1.91 4.53 -4.77
CA SER A 72 -2.73 5.57 -4.14
C SER A 72 -2.75 5.45 -2.61
N ILE A 73 -2.87 4.22 -2.09
CA ILE A 73 -2.81 3.95 -0.63
C ILE A 73 -1.48 4.43 -0.07
N ILE A 74 -0.37 4.07 -0.72
CA ILE A 74 0.97 4.43 -0.28
C ILE A 74 1.16 5.95 -0.34
N ASP A 75 0.83 6.58 -1.48
CA ASP A 75 0.96 8.03 -1.63
C ASP A 75 0.17 8.79 -0.57
N ALA A 76 -1.07 8.35 -0.28
CA ALA A 76 -1.94 8.98 0.71
C ALA A 76 -1.41 8.87 2.15
N LEU A 77 -0.62 7.84 2.47
CA LEU A 77 -0.01 7.64 3.78
C LEU A 77 1.32 8.38 3.89
N LEU A 78 2.13 8.41 2.84
CA LEU A 78 3.43 9.10 2.82
C LEU A 78 3.33 10.64 2.78
N VAL A 79 2.12 11.20 2.83
CA VAL A 79 1.94 12.66 3.02
C VAL A 79 2.38 13.09 4.41
N ASP A 80 2.19 12.25 5.43
CA ASP A 80 2.53 12.52 6.82
C ASP A 80 3.56 11.48 7.29
N ILE A 81 4.76 11.96 7.63
CA ILE A 81 5.89 11.11 8.02
C ILE A 81 6.11 11.10 9.54
N SER A 82 5.15 11.62 10.31
CA SER A 82 5.23 11.65 11.78
C SER A 82 5.26 10.26 12.42
N ASP A 83 4.67 9.26 11.74
CA ASP A 83 4.70 7.85 12.15
C ASP A 83 5.64 7.04 11.25
N LEU A 84 6.84 6.78 11.76
CA LEU A 84 7.86 6.02 11.03
C LEU A 84 7.52 4.54 10.86
N ASP A 85 6.67 3.96 11.72
CA ASP A 85 6.23 2.57 11.59
C ASP A 85 5.28 2.41 10.40
N ILE A 86 4.37 3.38 10.19
CA ILE A 86 3.54 3.44 8.98
C ILE A 86 4.40 3.59 7.72
N VAL A 87 5.41 4.48 7.76
CA VAL A 87 6.35 4.65 6.63
C VAL A 87 7.07 3.34 6.32
N ARG A 88 7.57 2.63 7.34
CA ARG A 88 8.23 1.33 7.20
C ARG A 88 7.29 0.26 6.62
N HIS A 89 6.03 0.22 7.06
CA HIS A 89 5.04 -0.67 6.45
C HIS A 89 4.73 -0.32 5.00
N CYS A 90 4.62 0.97 4.66
CA CYS A 90 4.47 1.43 3.28
C CYS A 90 5.65 0.97 2.42
N GLN A 91 6.89 1.08 2.93
CA GLN A 91 8.08 0.59 2.24
C GLN A 91 8.00 -0.92 1.99
N ASN A 92 7.62 -1.72 2.99
CA ASN A 92 7.45 -3.17 2.84
C ASN A 92 6.40 -3.53 1.78
N VAL A 93 5.27 -2.84 1.75
CA VAL A 93 4.23 -3.02 0.74
C VAL A 93 4.75 -2.62 -0.64
N PHE A 94 5.43 -1.48 -0.75
CA PHE A 94 5.97 -0.99 -2.02
C PHE A 94 7.04 -1.91 -2.61
N SER A 95 7.96 -2.42 -1.79
CA SER A 95 8.95 -3.42 -2.21
C SER A 95 8.29 -4.70 -2.69
N CYS A 96 7.27 -5.18 -1.99
CA CYS A 96 6.50 -6.36 -2.39
C CYS A 96 5.78 -6.14 -3.73
N PHE A 97 5.19 -4.95 -3.92
CA PHE A 97 4.56 -4.55 -5.17
C PHE A 97 5.56 -4.53 -6.33
N CYS A 98 6.69 -3.83 -6.16
CA CYS A 98 7.72 -3.73 -7.20
C CYS A 98 8.33 -5.09 -7.57
N ALA A 99 8.46 -6.01 -6.62
CA ALA A 99 8.94 -7.37 -6.88
C ALA A 99 7.93 -8.26 -7.62
N ALA A 100 6.65 -7.88 -7.66
CA ALA A 100 5.58 -8.68 -8.26
C ALA A 100 5.00 -8.06 -9.54
N HIS A 101 5.07 -6.74 -9.70
CA HIS A 101 4.50 -6.01 -10.82
C HIS A 101 5.43 -6.04 -12.05
N ASP A 102 4.88 -6.33 -13.22
CA ASP A 102 5.64 -6.48 -14.48
C ASP A 102 5.95 -5.15 -15.20
N GLY A 103 5.40 -4.04 -14.70
CA GLY A 103 5.60 -2.70 -15.27
C GLY A 103 4.76 -2.41 -16.52
N SER A 104 4.00 -3.37 -17.04
CA SER A 104 3.25 -3.23 -18.30
C SER A 104 2.25 -2.06 -18.29
N THR A 105 1.64 -1.80 -17.14
CA THR A 105 0.63 -0.73 -16.99
C THR A 105 1.22 0.68 -16.85
N LEU A 106 2.49 0.83 -16.48
CA LEU A 106 3.14 2.15 -16.30
C LEU A 106 3.26 2.93 -17.62
N GLY A 107 3.33 2.23 -18.76
CA GLY A 107 3.41 2.84 -20.08
C GLY A 107 2.07 3.25 -20.67
N VAL A 108 0.95 2.78 -20.10
CA VAL A 108 -0.39 2.91 -20.69
C VAL A 108 -1.31 3.78 -19.82
N ASP A 109 -1.26 3.62 -18.50
CA ASP A 109 -2.08 4.39 -17.56
C ASP A 109 -1.29 5.57 -17.00
N LEU A 110 -1.53 6.76 -17.56
CA LEU A 110 -0.88 8.01 -17.17
C LEU A 110 -1.16 8.39 -15.71
N GLU A 111 -2.37 8.12 -15.23
CA GLU A 111 -2.76 8.48 -13.86
C GLU A 111 -2.05 7.58 -12.85
N PHE A 112 -2.03 6.27 -13.11
CA PHE A 112 -1.25 5.32 -12.33
C PHE A 112 0.24 5.70 -12.30
N ARG A 113 0.83 6.00 -13.46
CA ARG A 113 2.23 6.43 -13.57
C ARG A 113 2.50 7.68 -12.73
N THR A 114 1.64 8.69 -12.83
CA THR A 114 1.77 9.94 -12.08
C THR A 114 1.79 9.68 -10.57
N ILE A 115 0.93 8.78 -10.07
CA ILE A 115 0.88 8.44 -8.64
C ILE A 115 2.12 7.63 -8.24
N TYR A 116 2.54 6.68 -9.07
CA TYR A 116 3.76 5.90 -8.86
C TYR A 116 5.00 6.82 -8.73
N ASP A 117 5.16 7.79 -9.64
CA ASP A 117 6.27 8.74 -9.61
C ASP A 117 6.25 9.59 -8.32
N ARG A 118 5.08 9.99 -7.82
CA ARG A 118 4.97 10.67 -6.52
C ARG A 118 5.40 9.78 -5.36
N VAL A 119 5.01 8.50 -5.35
CA VAL A 119 5.42 7.55 -4.30
C VAL A 119 6.94 7.43 -4.25
N VAL A 120 7.58 7.26 -5.41
CA VAL A 120 9.04 7.19 -5.52
C VAL A 120 9.68 8.49 -5.02
N ALA A 121 9.17 9.64 -5.44
CA ALA A 121 9.68 10.95 -5.00
C ALA A 121 9.54 11.14 -3.48
N ARG A 122 8.42 10.74 -2.87
CA ARG A 122 8.23 10.81 -1.41
C ARG A 122 9.22 9.93 -0.67
N PHE A 123 9.42 8.69 -1.10
CA PHE A 123 10.43 7.82 -0.51
C PHE A 123 11.84 8.39 -0.64
N ALA A 124 12.18 8.99 -1.79
CA ALA A 124 13.46 9.66 -1.97
C ALA A 124 13.65 10.82 -0.97
N VAL A 125 12.63 11.68 -0.81
CA VAL A 125 12.65 12.77 0.18
C VAL A 125 12.85 12.21 1.59
N ILE A 126 12.09 11.19 1.99
CA ILE A 126 12.20 10.54 3.30
C ILE A 126 13.61 9.96 3.52
N ALA A 127 14.18 9.28 2.52
CA ALA A 127 15.50 8.67 2.61
C ALA A 127 16.63 9.71 2.73
N THR A 128 16.42 10.91 2.16
CA THR A 128 17.37 12.04 2.29
C THR A 128 17.13 12.91 3.52
N HIS A 129 16.02 12.70 4.23
CA HIS A 129 15.74 13.40 5.46
C HIS A 129 16.77 12.95 6.49
N LYS A 130 17.80 13.78 6.72
CA LYS A 130 18.71 13.60 7.84
C LYS A 130 17.82 13.59 9.08
N GLY A 131 17.70 12.44 9.73
CA GLY A 131 16.96 12.31 10.98
C GLY A 131 17.34 13.48 11.85
N GLY A 132 16.36 14.31 12.21
CA GLY A 132 16.62 15.54 12.93
C GLY A 132 17.55 15.22 14.09
N ASP A 133 18.70 15.90 14.12
CA ASP A 133 19.57 15.95 15.28
C ASP A 133 18.69 16.16 16.51
N ASN A 134 18.51 15.11 17.32
CA ASN A 134 18.17 15.28 18.72
C ASN A 134 19.43 15.77 19.45
N SER A 135 19.90 16.95 19.04
CA SER A 135 20.77 17.82 19.81
C SER A 135 19.87 18.85 20.51
N ASN A 136 19.08 18.37 21.48
CA ASN A 136 18.56 19.08 22.66
C ASN A 136 17.28 18.41 23.17
N ARG A 137 17.46 17.50 24.13
CA ARG A 137 16.70 17.50 25.40
C ARG A 137 17.25 16.45 26.35
#